data_AF-A0A7W0VU70-F1
#
_entry.id   AF-A0A7W0VU70-F1
#
_cell.length_a   1.000
_cell.length_b   1.000
_cell.length_c   1.000
_cell.angle_alpha   90.00
_cell.angle_beta   90.00
_cell.angle_gamma   90.00
#
_symmetry.space_group_name_H-M   'P 1'
#
loop_
_entity.id
_entity.type
_entity.pdbx_description
1 polymer ?
#
loop_
_entity_poly.entity_id
_entity_poly.type
_entity_poly.pdbx_seq_one_letter_code
_entity_poly.pdbx_strand_id
1 'polypeptide(L)'
;MSISDTVASLATALRDYLVTRGGPADVIAMLEAVAEMPAYVRDERLDLWEQKVNASGHDRDRLATDRAYRAAQHVYALGTLNMYAAIEEEETAQAYADVVTELRELGVPGLAELPSPDLADW
;
A
#
# COMPACT_ATOMS: atom_id res chain seq x y z
N MET A 1 0.16 7.17 14.33
CA MET A 1 0.37 7.24 12.87
C MET A 1 -0.87 6.64 12.29
N SER A 2 -1.59 7.38 11.44
CA SER A 2 -2.83 6.87 10.88
C SER A 2 -2.57 5.69 9.94
N ILE A 3 -3.62 4.96 9.59
CA ILE A 3 -3.50 3.88 8.61
C ILE A 3 -3.08 4.42 7.23
N SER A 4 -3.55 5.61 6.84
CA SER A 4 -3.17 6.20 5.54
C SER A 4 -1.69 6.58 5.48
N ASP A 5 -1.13 7.13 6.56
CA ASP A 5 0.30 7.41 6.68
C ASP A 5 1.14 6.12 6.63
N THR A 6 0.63 5.05 7.23
CA THR A 6 1.27 3.74 7.22
C THR A 6 1.27 3.12 5.83
N VAL A 7 0.13 3.14 5.13
CA VAL A 7 0.02 2.71 3.74
C VAL A 7 0.98 3.51 2.86
N ALA A 8 1.06 4.83 3.05
CA ALA A 8 1.98 5.67 2.30
C ALA A 8 3.45 5.33 2.54
N SER A 9 3.80 5.03 3.79
CA SER A 9 5.17 4.62 4.17
C SER A 9 5.55 3.26 3.57
N LEU A 10 4.64 2.28 3.64
CA LEU A 10 4.83 0.95 3.05
C LEU A 10 4.96 1.03 1.52
N ALA A 11 4.10 1.82 0.87
CA ALA A 11 4.13 2.03 -0.58
C ALA A 11 5.45 2.71 -1.01
N THR A 12 5.88 3.72 -0.27
CA THR A 12 7.15 4.41 -0.50
C THR A 12 8.35 3.48 -0.36
N ALA A 13 8.40 2.68 0.71
CA ALA A 13 9.49 1.74 0.94
C ALA A 13 9.59 0.69 -0.18
N LEU A 14 8.45 0.11 -0.59
CA LEU A 14 8.43 -0.85 -1.70
C LEU A 14 8.81 -0.18 -3.02
N ARG A 15 8.31 1.04 -3.30
CA ARG A 15 8.66 1.80 -4.50
C ARG A 15 10.17 2.02 -4.59
N ASP A 16 10.79 2.53 -3.53
CA ASP A 16 12.22 2.87 -3.51
C ASP A 16 13.10 1.61 -3.68
N TYR A 17 12.68 0.50 -3.08
CA TYR A 17 13.29 -0.80 -3.30
C TYR A 17 13.21 -1.22 -4.78
N LEU A 18 12.04 -1.14 -5.40
CA LEU A 18 11.85 -1.54 -6.80
C LEU A 18 12.59 -0.62 -7.76
N VAL A 19 12.59 0.69 -7.56
CA VAL A 19 13.38 1.64 -8.36
C VAL A 19 14.85 1.26 -8.33
N THR A 20 15.39 0.95 -7.15
CA THR A 20 16.80 0.55 -6.98
C THR A 20 17.12 -0.80 -7.65
N ARG A 21 16.14 -1.71 -7.75
CA ARG A 21 16.29 -3.04 -8.33
C ARG A 21 15.92 -3.14 -9.82
N GLY A 22 15.46 -2.05 -10.43
CA GLY A 22 14.97 -2.06 -11.81
C GLY A 22 13.63 -2.80 -11.96
N GLY A 23 12.72 -2.61 -11.00
CA GLY A 23 11.39 -3.21 -10.99
C GLY A 23 10.47 -2.67 -12.10
N PRO A 24 9.28 -3.28 -12.27
CA PRO A 24 8.35 -2.91 -13.33
C PRO A 24 7.82 -1.48 -13.16
N ALA A 25 7.85 -0.69 -14.24
CA ALA A 25 7.47 0.73 -14.22
C ALA A 25 5.99 0.94 -13.86
N ASP A 26 5.12 0.02 -14.26
CA ASP A 26 3.68 0.00 -13.91
C ASP A 26 3.46 -0.19 -12.41
N VAL A 27 4.23 -1.09 -11.77
CA VAL A 27 4.16 -1.31 -10.31
C VAL A 27 4.69 -0.10 -9.54
N ILE A 28 5.78 0.51 -10.03
CA ILE A 28 6.34 1.73 -9.43
C ILE A 28 5.31 2.87 -9.50
N ALA A 29 4.67 3.10 -10.65
CA ALA A 29 3.64 4.11 -10.81
C ALA A 29 2.40 3.85 -9.94
N MET A 30 2.01 2.59 -9.77
CA MET A 30 0.94 2.20 -8.84
C MET A 30 1.30 2.59 -7.39
N LEU A 31 2.52 2.28 -6.94
CA LEU A 31 2.97 2.60 -5.58
C LEU A 31 3.10 4.11 -5.34
N GLU A 32 3.50 4.87 -6.36
CA GLU A 32 3.48 6.33 -6.31
C GLU A 32 2.06 6.86 -6.07
N ALA A 33 1.06 6.32 -6.79
CA ALA A 33 -0.33 6.70 -6.57
C ALA A 33 -0.86 6.27 -5.19
N VAL A 34 -0.51 5.06 -4.72
CA VAL A 34 -0.90 4.57 -3.39
C VAL A 34 -0.30 5.47 -2.29
N ALA A 35 0.95 5.91 -2.46
CA ALA A 35 1.63 6.77 -1.49
C ALA A 35 0.98 8.15 -1.28
N GLU A 36 0.10 8.58 -2.18
CA GLU A 36 -0.62 9.85 -2.05
C GLU A 36 -1.88 9.77 -1.18
N MET A 37 -2.23 8.58 -0.67
CA MET A 37 -3.45 8.35 0.11
C MET A 37 -3.70 9.40 1.23
N PRO A 38 -2.73 9.81 2.06
CA PRO A 38 -2.97 10.79 3.13
C PRO A 38 -3.48 12.14 2.63
N ALA A 39 -3.10 12.55 1.41
CA ALA A 39 -3.60 13.79 0.81
C ALA A 39 -5.10 13.66 0.49
N TYR A 40 -5.51 12.53 -0.06
CA TYR A 40 -6.90 12.27 -0.40
C TYR A 40 -7.79 11.99 0.81
N VAL A 41 -7.25 11.41 1.88
CA VAL A 41 -7.95 11.32 3.18
C VAL A 41 -8.27 12.71 3.72
N ARG A 42 -7.27 13.61 3.74
CA ARG A 42 -7.45 15.00 4.22
C ARG A 42 -8.51 15.76 3.42
N ASP A 43 -8.60 15.49 2.12
CA ASP A 43 -9.56 16.13 1.23
C ASP A 43 -10.94 15.44 1.23
N GLU A 44 -11.11 14.33 1.96
CA GLU A 44 -12.31 13.48 1.96
C GLU A 44 -12.65 12.94 0.55
N ARG A 45 -11.62 12.72 -0.28
CA ARG A 45 -11.73 12.30 -1.70
C ARG A 45 -11.07 10.95 -1.98
N LEU A 46 -11.31 9.96 -1.13
CA LEU A 46 -10.83 8.59 -1.34
C LEU A 46 -11.35 7.97 -2.65
N ASP A 47 -12.48 8.46 -3.19
CA ASP A 47 -13.00 8.13 -4.52
C ASP A 47 -12.01 8.48 -5.65
N LEU A 48 -11.34 9.63 -5.54
CA LEU A 48 -10.36 10.09 -6.52
C LEU A 48 -9.02 9.37 -6.38
N TRP A 49 -8.66 9.01 -5.15
CA TRP A 49 -7.49 8.19 -4.89
C TRP A 49 -7.61 6.82 -5.56
N GLU A 50 -8.73 6.13 -5.34
CA GLU A 50 -9.00 4.82 -5.95
C GLU A 50 -8.96 4.90 -7.49
N GLN A 51 -9.57 5.95 -8.07
CA GLN A 51 -9.52 6.19 -9.52
C GLN A 51 -8.08 6.37 -10.01
N LYS A 52 -7.25 7.11 -9.27
CA LYS A 52 -5.85 7.35 -9.63
C LYS A 52 -5.02 6.07 -9.58
N VAL A 53 -5.18 5.24 -8.54
CA VAL A 53 -4.49 3.95 -8.45
C VAL A 53 -4.96 2.99 -9.55
N ASN A 54 -6.26 2.98 -9.89
CA ASN A 54 -6.78 2.19 -11.01
C ASN A 54 -6.26 2.66 -12.38
N ALA A 55 -6.01 3.97 -12.54
CA ALA A 55 -5.46 4.54 -13.76
C ALA A 55 -3.95 4.29 -13.94
N SER A 56 -3.23 3.83 -12.91
CA SER A 56 -1.79 3.55 -12.99
C SER A 56 -1.43 2.32 -13.83
N GLY A 57 -2.44 1.62 -14.39
CA GLY A 57 -2.24 0.58 -15.40
C GLY A 57 -1.83 -0.78 -14.85
N HIS A 58 -2.30 -1.13 -13.65
CA HIS A 58 -1.94 -2.38 -13.00
C HIS A 58 -2.63 -3.58 -13.70
N ASP A 59 -1.84 -4.48 -14.28
CA ASP A 59 -2.32 -5.71 -14.95
C ASP A 59 -2.61 -6.82 -13.93
N ARG A 60 -3.90 -7.03 -13.64
CA ARG A 60 -4.38 -8.01 -12.66
C ARG A 60 -3.96 -9.45 -12.97
N ASP A 61 -3.64 -9.77 -14.22
CA ASP A 61 -3.22 -11.12 -14.60
C ASP A 61 -1.81 -11.48 -14.10
N ARG A 62 -1.00 -10.48 -13.70
CA ARG A 62 0.38 -10.67 -13.20
C ARG A 62 0.47 -11.09 -11.73
N LEU A 63 -0.64 -11.05 -10.98
CA LEU A 63 -0.72 -11.42 -9.55
C LEU A 63 -0.15 -12.82 -9.24
N ALA A 64 -0.37 -13.77 -10.16
CA ALA A 64 0.03 -15.15 -9.96
C ALA A 64 1.54 -15.37 -10.06
N THR A 65 2.24 -14.54 -10.86
CA THR A 65 3.63 -14.80 -11.28
C THR A 65 4.64 -13.79 -10.76
N ASP A 66 4.20 -12.58 -10.38
CA ASP A 66 5.09 -11.48 -10.00
C ASP A 66 4.94 -11.10 -8.52
N ARG A 67 5.99 -11.35 -7.74
CA ARG A 67 6.01 -11.09 -6.29
C ARG A 67 6.01 -9.60 -5.96
N ALA A 68 6.61 -8.75 -6.81
CA ALA A 68 6.57 -7.30 -6.61
C ALA A 68 5.16 -6.76 -6.82
N TYR A 69 4.48 -7.29 -7.84
CA TYR A 69 3.09 -6.94 -8.12
C TYR A 69 2.16 -7.38 -6.99
N ARG A 70 2.34 -8.59 -6.46
CA ARG A 70 1.56 -9.10 -5.32
C ARG A 70 1.72 -8.22 -4.08
N ALA A 71 2.95 -7.88 -3.73
CA ALA A 71 3.20 -7.01 -2.58
C ALA A 71 2.58 -5.62 -2.76
N ALA A 72 2.67 -5.03 -3.97
CA ALA A 72 2.03 -3.74 -4.25
C ALA A 72 0.49 -3.81 -4.12
N GLN A 73 -0.11 -4.93 -4.54
CA GLN A 73 -1.54 -5.17 -4.40
C GLN A 73 -1.96 -5.35 -2.94
N HIS A 74 -1.16 -6.02 -2.11
CA HIS A 74 -1.47 -6.12 -0.68
C HIS A 74 -1.34 -4.77 0.04
N VAL A 75 -0.35 -3.94 -0.31
CA VAL A 75 -0.24 -2.57 0.23
C VAL A 75 -1.47 -1.73 -0.18
N TYR A 76 -1.91 -1.84 -1.43
CA TYR A 76 -3.13 -1.19 -1.91
C TYR A 76 -4.37 -1.70 -1.16
N ALA A 77 -4.53 -3.01 -1.03
CA ALA A 77 -5.65 -3.63 -0.34
C ALA A 77 -5.75 -3.15 1.11
N LEU A 78 -4.63 -3.03 1.82
CA LEU A 78 -4.59 -2.46 3.17
C LEU A 78 -5.15 -1.03 3.21
N GLY A 79 -4.86 -0.19 2.22
CA GLY A 79 -5.46 1.15 2.10
C GLY A 79 -6.94 1.13 1.73
N THR A 80 -7.43 0.06 1.10
CA THR A 80 -8.87 -0.06 0.82
C THR A 80 -9.66 -0.57 2.01
N LEU A 81 -9.02 -1.25 2.97
CA LEU A 81 -9.66 -1.69 4.21
C LEU A 81 -10.12 -0.47 5.00
N ASN A 82 -11.37 -0.53 5.44
CA ASN A 82 -12.09 0.53 6.15
C ASN A 82 -12.42 1.79 5.34
N MET A 83 -12.21 1.78 4.01
CA MET A 83 -12.82 2.80 3.16
C MET A 83 -14.33 2.80 3.43
N TYR A 84 -14.92 4.00 3.50
CA TYR A 84 -16.38 4.18 3.71
C TYR A 84 -16.91 3.82 5.12
N ALA A 85 -16.09 4.03 6.16
CA ALA A 85 -16.51 4.04 7.58
C ALA A 85 -16.88 2.69 8.20
N ALA A 86 -16.51 1.57 7.59
CA ALA A 86 -16.56 0.25 8.21
C ALA A 86 -15.17 -0.11 8.76
N ILE A 87 -14.87 0.27 10.01
CA ILE A 87 -13.59 -0.06 10.63
C ILE A 87 -13.60 -1.52 11.09
N GLU A 88 -12.82 -2.35 10.41
CA GLU A 88 -12.54 -3.74 10.70
C GLU A 88 -11.14 -3.86 11.29
N GLU A 89 -10.98 -3.43 12.55
CA GLU A 89 -9.67 -3.33 13.21
C GLU A 89 -8.89 -4.66 13.18
N GLU A 90 -9.56 -5.79 13.42
CA GLU A 90 -8.90 -7.11 13.41
C GLU A 90 -8.43 -7.51 11.99
N GLU A 91 -9.27 -7.30 10.97
CA GLU A 91 -8.91 -7.57 9.58
C GLU A 91 -7.77 -6.66 9.11
N THR A 92 -7.81 -5.38 9.49
CA THR A 92 -6.77 -4.41 9.16
C THR A 92 -5.46 -4.73 9.86
N ALA A 93 -5.51 -5.17 11.12
CA ALA A 93 -4.34 -5.62 11.86
C ALA A 93 -3.68 -6.83 11.18
N GLN A 94 -4.48 -7.81 10.79
CA GLN A 94 -4.01 -9.01 10.11
C GLN A 94 -3.42 -8.68 8.74
N ALA A 95 -4.13 -7.89 7.92
CA ALA A 95 -3.66 -7.44 6.62
C ALA A 95 -2.35 -6.64 6.72
N TYR A 96 -2.23 -5.77 7.72
CA TYR A 96 -0.97 -5.06 7.99
C TYR A 96 0.17 -6.02 8.32
N ALA A 97 -0.06 -6.99 9.20
CA ALA A 97 0.96 -7.98 9.56
C ALA A 97 1.40 -8.83 8.35
N ASP A 98 0.47 -9.18 7.48
CA ASP A 98 0.72 -9.94 6.25
C ASP A 98 1.54 -9.11 5.25
N VAL A 99 1.18 -7.84 5.03
CA VAL A 99 1.93 -6.91 4.18
C VAL A 99 3.37 -6.74 4.69
N VAL A 100 3.55 -6.46 5.99
CA VAL A 100 4.89 -6.29 6.58
C VAL A 100 5.71 -7.56 6.43
N THR A 101 5.10 -8.73 6.63
CA THR A 101 5.78 -10.01 6.46
C THR A 101 6.23 -10.19 5.02
N GLU A 102 5.36 -9.98 4.04
CA GLU A 102 5.70 -10.13 2.62
C GLU A 102 6.82 -9.17 2.18
N LEU A 103 6.75 -7.90 2.59
CA LEU A 103 7.78 -6.92 2.27
C LEU A 103 9.13 -7.28 2.91
N ARG A 104 9.14 -7.85 4.12
CA ARG A 104 10.36 -8.36 4.76
C ARG A 104 10.94 -9.54 3.97
N GLU A 105 10.11 -10.48 3.55
CA GLU A 105 10.58 -11.62 2.75
C GLU A 105 11.04 -11.23 1.33
N LEU A 106 10.59 -10.08 0.82
CA LEU A 106 11.11 -9.46 -0.40
C LEU A 106 12.46 -8.75 -0.20
N GLY A 107 12.86 -8.53 1.06
CA GLY A 107 14.07 -7.81 1.41
C GLY A 107 13.96 -6.28 1.31
N VAL A 108 12.74 -5.74 1.45
CA VAL A 108 12.51 -4.28 1.47
C VAL A 108 13.11 -3.73 2.78
N PRO A 109 14.02 -2.75 2.72
CA PRO A 109 14.66 -2.16 3.91
C PRO A 109 13.72 -1.22 4.66
N GLY A 110 14.02 -0.92 5.94
CA GLY A 110 13.35 0.12 6.73
C GLY A 110 12.03 -0.27 7.41
N LEU A 111 11.53 -1.50 7.20
CA LEU A 111 10.24 -1.94 7.75
C LEU A 111 10.22 -2.16 9.28
N ALA A 112 11.38 -2.31 9.91
CA ALA A 112 11.48 -2.49 11.37
C ALA A 112 11.27 -1.18 12.14
N GLU A 113 11.37 -0.05 11.46
CA GLU A 113 11.24 1.29 12.04
C GLU A 113 9.82 1.86 11.90
N LEU A 114 8.94 1.17 11.16
CA LEU A 114 7.55 1.58 11.01
C LEU A 114 6.81 1.33 12.33
N PRO A 115 6.26 2.38 12.98
CA PRO A 115 5.42 2.19 14.15
C PRO A 115 4.15 1.43 13.75
N SER A 116 3.58 0.67 14.68
CA SER A 116 2.27 0.07 14.46
C SER A 116 1.24 1.18 14.15
N PRO A 117 0.43 1.03 13.08
CA PRO A 117 -0.62 1.99 12.77
C PRO A 117 -1.65 2.05 13.91
N ASP A 118 -2.21 3.23 14.12
CA ASP A 118 -3.48 3.36 14.82
C ASP A 118 -4.59 2.99 13.81
N LEU A 119 -5.19 1.81 14.00
CA LEU A 119 -6.14 1.22 13.07
C LEU A 119 -7.52 1.90 13.08
N ALA A 120 -7.77 2.75 14.08
CA ALA A 120 -8.97 3.55 14.20
C ALA A 120 -8.79 4.99 13.66
N ASP A 121 -7.57 5.36 13.30
CA ASP A 121 -7.20 6.72 12.84
C ASP A 121 -6.85 6.70 11.34
N TRP A 122 -7.49 7.60 10.58
CA TRP A 122 -7.43 7.67 9.12
C TRP A 122 -6.51 8.78 8.62
#